data_AF-A0A3N5G3K1-F1
#
_entry.id   AF-A0A3N5G3K1-F1
#
_cell.length_a   1.000
_cell.length_b   1.000
_cell.length_c   1.000
_cell.angle_alpha   90.00
_cell.angle_beta   90.00
_cell.angle_gamma   90.00
#
_symmetry.space_group_name_H-M   'P 1'
#
loop_
_entity.id
_entity.type
_entity.pdbx_description
1 polymer ?
#
loop_
_entity_poly.entity_id
_entity_poly.type
_entity_poly.pdbx_seq_one_letter_code
_entity_poly.pdbx_strand_id
1 'polypeptide(L)'
;MSSPFKPHTPAPAEEPPRYRPRERFWPYADLPEQPTAEELAALDPDLHAALFGTPPRPFSITLVFPPFDSPDYERALSMARASAEYRESGTDETLRHRARFWPSDAVKLRDLFEIVGRVPDCEVLIDDRPVPYARELWLPLVWFLIPR
;
A
#
# COMPACT_ATOMS: atom_id res chain seq x y z
N MET A 1 -31.04 2.02 -16.99
CA MET A 1 -30.55 3.30 -17.54
C MET A 1 -29.35 3.70 -16.70
N SER A 2 -28.13 3.40 -17.17
CA SER A 2 -26.88 3.76 -16.48
C SER A 2 -26.58 5.24 -16.71
N SER A 3 -26.45 6.02 -15.63
CA SER A 3 -25.83 7.33 -15.68
C SER A 3 -24.33 7.18 -15.96
N PRO A 4 -23.74 7.97 -16.88
CA PRO A 4 -22.32 7.87 -17.17
C PRO A 4 -21.50 8.53 -16.04
N PHE A 5 -20.50 7.80 -15.55
CA PHE A 5 -19.44 8.32 -14.69
C PHE A 5 -18.67 9.40 -15.46
N LYS A 6 -18.75 10.66 -15.01
CA LYS A 6 -17.95 11.76 -15.56
C LYS A 6 -16.53 11.64 -14.97
N PRO A 7 -15.47 11.55 -15.79
CA PRO A 7 -14.11 11.63 -15.28
C PRO A 7 -13.87 13.01 -14.65
N HIS A 8 -13.34 13.01 -13.42
CA HIS A 8 -12.87 14.23 -12.77
C HIS A 8 -11.65 14.75 -13.53
N THR A 9 -11.88 15.71 -14.43
CA THR A 9 -10.80 16.47 -15.04
C THR A 9 -10.23 17.35 -13.94
N PRO A 10 -8.93 17.26 -13.58
CA PRO A 10 -8.34 18.21 -12.65
C PRO A 10 -8.53 19.59 -13.26
N ALA A 11 -9.13 20.50 -12.49
CA ALA A 11 -9.30 21.88 -12.92
C ALA A 11 -7.94 22.42 -13.39
N PRO A 12 -7.89 23.22 -14.48
CA PRO A 12 -6.67 23.92 -14.83
C PRO A 12 -6.20 24.68 -13.58
N ALA A 13 -4.91 24.62 -13.27
CA ALA A 13 -4.34 25.37 -12.15
C ALA A 13 -4.74 26.83 -12.34
N GLU A 14 -5.70 27.29 -11.54
CA GLU A 14 -6.24 28.63 -11.66
C GLU A 14 -5.09 29.61 -11.51
N GLU A 15 -4.91 30.49 -12.49
CA GLU A 15 -3.93 31.56 -12.38
C GLU A 15 -4.22 32.32 -11.08
N PRO A 16 -3.22 32.49 -10.19
CA PRO A 16 -3.47 33.06 -8.89
C PRO A 16 -4.06 34.46 -9.06
N PRO A 17 -5.06 34.84 -8.23
CA PRO A 17 -5.77 36.11 -8.39
C PRO A 17 -4.78 37.28 -8.35
N ARG A 18 -4.97 38.24 -9.27
CA ARG A 18 -4.10 39.42 -9.42
C ARG A 18 -4.01 40.29 -8.15
N TYR A 19 -4.97 40.14 -7.24
CA TYR A 19 -4.98 40.80 -5.94
C TYR A 19 -5.45 39.80 -4.88
N ARG A 20 -4.59 39.52 -3.89
CA ARG A 20 -4.90 38.72 -2.71
C ARG A 20 -4.60 39.57 -1.47
N PRO A 21 -5.60 39.95 -0.67
CA PRO A 21 -5.38 40.62 0.61
C PRO A 21 -4.47 39.77 1.50
N ARG A 22 -3.51 40.40 2.19
CA ARG A 22 -2.62 39.68 3.11
C ARG A 22 -3.38 39.33 4.38
N GLU A 23 -3.73 38.06 4.56
CA GLU A 23 -4.36 37.55 5.79
C GLU A 23 -3.28 37.30 6.85
N ARG A 24 -2.77 38.38 7.45
CA ARG A 24 -1.85 38.28 8.60
C ARG A 24 -2.65 38.34 9.90
N PHE A 25 -3.09 37.18 10.36
CA PHE A 25 -3.95 37.10 11.55
C PHE A 25 -3.15 37.29 12.86
N TRP A 26 -1.82 37.11 12.86
CA TRP A 26 -0.94 37.37 14.01
C TRP A 26 0.07 38.49 13.72
N PRO A 27 -0.20 39.74 14.16
CA PRO A 27 0.62 40.91 13.81
C PRO A 27 2.06 40.86 14.33
N TYR A 28 2.34 40.04 15.35
CA TYR A 28 3.61 39.95 16.06
C TYR A 28 4.40 38.68 15.74
N ALA A 29 3.85 37.77 14.94
CA ALA A 29 4.54 36.56 14.51
C ALA A 29 4.94 36.70 13.04
N ASP A 30 6.23 36.62 12.76
CA ASP A 30 6.76 36.59 11.39
C ASP A 30 6.72 35.15 10.85
N LEU A 31 5.51 34.59 10.77
CA LEU A 31 5.27 33.29 10.16
C LEU A 31 4.99 33.44 8.66
N PRO A 32 5.49 32.51 7.82
CA PRO A 32 5.12 32.44 6.42
C PRO A 32 3.63 32.07 6.29
N GLU A 33 2.95 32.60 5.26
CA GLU A 33 1.51 32.34 5.02
C GLU A 33 1.25 30.87 4.62
N GLN A 34 2.22 30.22 3.97
CA GLN A 34 2.16 28.80 3.66
C GLN A 34 3.17 28.02 4.51
N PRO A 35 2.76 26.89 5.10
CA PRO A 35 3.69 25.99 5.79
C PRO A 35 4.71 25.45 4.80
N THR A 36 5.93 25.23 5.28
CA THR A 36 7.00 24.63 4.49
C THR A 36 6.73 23.13 4.27
N ALA A 37 7.37 22.54 3.26
CA ALA A 37 7.25 21.11 2.97
C ALA A 37 7.74 20.23 4.14
N GLU A 38 8.75 20.68 4.88
CA GLU A 38 9.26 19.99 6.07
C GLU A 38 8.25 20.03 7.23
N GLU A 39 7.61 21.18 7.46
CA GLU A 39 6.55 21.32 8.48
C GLU A 39 5.31 20.48 8.15
N LEU A 40 4.94 20.40 6.87
CA LEU A 40 3.87 19.51 6.41
C LEU A 40 4.22 18.03 6.59
N ALA A 41 5.48 17.64 6.39
CA ALA A 41 5.94 16.27 6.61
C ALA A 41 6.01 15.89 8.09
N ALA A 42 6.22 16.87 8.98
CA ALA A 42 6.27 16.70 10.43
C ALA A 42 4.88 16.69 11.10
N LEU A 43 3.82 16.96 10.34
CA LEU A 43 2.45 16.97 10.85
C LEU A 43 2.05 15.59 11.38
N ASP A 44 1.26 15.56 12.46
CA ASP A 44 0.66 14.33 12.94
C ASP A 44 -0.21 13.68 11.85
N PRO A 45 -0.13 12.35 11.62
CA PRO A 45 -0.85 11.68 10.54
C PRO A 45 -2.37 11.87 10.57
N ASP A 46 -2.98 11.92 11.77
CA ASP A 46 -4.43 12.09 11.91
C ASP A 46 -4.82 13.54 11.60
N LEU A 47 -3.99 14.51 12.03
CA LEU A 47 -4.17 15.92 11.69
C LEU A 47 -4.00 16.16 10.18
N HIS A 48 -3.00 15.53 9.56
CA HIS A 48 -2.78 15.62 8.12
C HIS A 48 -3.96 15.03 7.35
N ALA A 49 -4.49 13.89 7.79
CA ALA A 49 -5.66 13.27 7.19
C ALA A 49 -6.92 14.15 7.30
N ALA A 50 -7.10 14.86 8.41
CA ALA A 50 -8.23 15.78 8.60
C ALA A 50 -8.14 17.03 7.72
N LEU A 51 -6.94 17.58 7.51
CA LEU A 51 -6.71 18.82 6.75
C LEU A 51 -6.61 18.59 5.24
N PHE A 52 -5.94 17.51 4.82
CA PHE A 52 -5.57 17.27 3.42
C PHE A 52 -6.11 15.94 2.86
N GLY A 53 -6.81 15.15 3.67
CA GLY A 53 -7.22 13.79 3.34
C GLY A 53 -6.14 12.75 3.62
N THR A 54 -6.53 11.47 3.72
CA THR A 54 -5.57 10.37 3.88
C THR A 54 -4.67 10.32 2.63
N PRO A 55 -3.35 10.48 2.77
CA PRO A 55 -2.45 10.32 1.63
C PRO A 55 -2.68 8.92 1.05
N PRO A 56 -2.69 8.76 -0.29
CA PRO A 56 -2.94 7.47 -0.90
C PRO A 56 -1.86 6.50 -0.44
N ARG A 57 -2.21 5.63 0.52
CA ARG A 57 -1.33 4.54 0.92
C ARG A 57 -1.33 3.54 -0.24
N PRO A 58 -0.15 3.11 -0.73
CA PRO A 58 -0.14 2.02 -1.69
C PRO A 58 -0.86 0.82 -1.06
N PHE A 59 -1.75 0.21 -1.83
CA PHE A 59 -2.39 -1.04 -1.41
C PHE A 59 -1.30 -2.09 -1.15
N SER A 60 -1.58 -3.02 -0.24
CA SER A 60 -0.67 -4.12 0.09
C SER A 60 -1.17 -5.44 -0.46
N ILE A 61 -0.24 -6.33 -0.74
CA ILE A 61 -0.51 -7.72 -1.09
C ILE A 61 0.09 -8.58 0.02
N THR A 62 -0.74 -9.39 0.67
CA THR A 62 -0.30 -10.31 1.72
C THR A 62 -0.43 -11.74 1.22
N LEU A 63 0.66 -12.51 1.27
CA LEU A 63 0.63 -13.95 1.09
C LEU A 63 0.46 -14.61 2.46
N VAL A 64 -0.50 -15.53 2.55
CA VAL A 64 -0.72 -16.37 3.72
C VAL A 64 -0.52 -17.82 3.30
N PHE A 65 0.29 -18.58 4.02
CA PHE A 65 0.51 -19.99 3.72
C PHE A 65 0.82 -20.80 4.99
N PRO A 66 0.42 -22.07 5.06
CA PRO A 66 0.80 -22.97 6.15
C PRO A 66 2.24 -23.45 6.00
N PRO A 67 2.84 -24.05 7.04
CA PRO A 67 4.01 -24.91 6.88
C PRO A 67 3.75 -26.02 5.86
N PHE A 68 4.76 -26.40 5.09
CA PHE A 68 4.64 -27.46 4.08
C PHE A 68 5.92 -28.30 3.97
N ASP A 69 5.76 -29.56 3.60
CA ASP A 69 6.86 -30.52 3.48
C ASP A 69 7.48 -30.46 2.08
N SER A 70 8.49 -29.60 1.92
CA SER A 70 9.27 -29.46 0.69
C SER A 70 10.66 -28.91 1.01
N PRO A 71 11.71 -29.28 0.26
CA PRO A 71 13.05 -28.67 0.38
C PRO A 71 13.05 -27.14 0.24
N ASP A 72 12.06 -26.57 -0.45
CA ASP A 72 11.94 -25.12 -0.66
C ASP A 72 11.32 -24.37 0.54
N TYR A 73 10.87 -25.06 1.58
CA TYR A 73 10.18 -24.44 2.72
C TYR A 73 11.04 -23.40 3.44
N GLU A 74 12.28 -23.76 3.80
CA GLU A 74 13.21 -22.84 4.48
C GLU A 74 13.53 -21.61 3.61
N ARG A 75 13.62 -21.81 2.28
CA ARG A 75 13.83 -20.71 1.34
C ARG A 75 12.61 -19.78 1.29
N ALA A 76 11.40 -20.33 1.23
CA ALA A 76 10.16 -19.55 1.29
C ALA A 76 10.05 -18.77 2.61
N LEU A 77 10.41 -19.38 3.74
CA LEU A 77 10.39 -18.73 5.04
C LEU A 77 11.40 -17.57 5.12
N SER A 78 12.60 -17.76 4.57
CA SER A 78 13.60 -16.69 4.47
C SER A 78 13.10 -15.50 3.64
N MET A 79 12.48 -15.77 2.48
CA MET A 79 11.86 -14.75 1.63
C MET A 79 10.70 -14.04 2.33
N ALA A 80 9.86 -14.79 3.04
CA ALA A 80 8.73 -14.24 3.80
C ALA A 80 9.21 -13.31 4.92
N ARG A 81 10.27 -13.68 5.66
CA ARG A 81 10.88 -12.83 6.71
C ARG A 81 11.54 -11.57 6.15
N ALA A 82 11.97 -11.59 4.89
CA ALA A 82 12.53 -10.44 4.19
C ALA A 82 11.46 -9.51 3.54
N SER A 83 10.17 -9.84 3.70
CA SER A 83 9.06 -8.99 3.24
C SER A 83 8.93 -7.70 4.07
N ALA A 84 8.04 -6.79 3.66
CA ALA A 84 7.86 -5.52 4.35
C ALA A 84 7.33 -5.72 5.78
N GLU A 85 6.42 -6.68 5.97
CA GLU A 85 5.96 -7.09 7.28
C GLU A 85 5.73 -8.61 7.29
N TYR A 86 6.35 -9.29 8.26
CA TYR A 86 6.19 -10.72 8.48
C TYR A 86 5.54 -10.99 9.84
N ARG A 87 4.56 -11.89 9.88
CA ARG A 87 3.92 -12.37 11.11
C ARG A 87 3.63 -13.86 11.03
N GLU A 88 3.66 -14.50 12.20
CA GLU A 88 3.18 -15.85 12.40
C GLU A 88 1.91 -15.77 13.23
N SER A 89 0.89 -16.54 12.85
CA SER A 89 -0.37 -16.63 13.59
C SER A 89 -0.78 -18.08 13.77
N GLY A 90 -1.31 -18.43 14.95
CA GLY A 90 -1.72 -19.79 15.28
C GLY A 90 -0.59 -20.63 15.89
N THR A 91 -0.94 -21.88 16.21
CA THR A 91 -0.03 -22.89 16.77
C THR A 91 -0.22 -24.22 16.03
N ASP A 92 0.87 -24.95 15.84
CA ASP A 92 0.91 -26.28 15.20
C ASP A 92 0.15 -26.32 13.87
N GLU A 93 -0.96 -27.04 13.80
CA GLU A 93 -1.77 -27.23 12.57
C GLU A 93 -2.44 -25.94 12.06
N THR A 94 -2.63 -24.97 12.96
CA THR A 94 -3.20 -23.66 12.63
C THR A 94 -2.15 -22.60 12.32
N LEU A 95 -0.85 -22.96 12.37
CA LEU A 95 0.24 -22.03 12.07
C LEU A 95 0.10 -21.51 10.63
N ARG A 96 0.11 -20.19 10.49
CA ARG A 96 0.10 -19.49 9.21
C ARG A 96 1.19 -18.44 9.19
N HIS A 97 1.99 -18.49 8.13
CA HIS A 97 2.97 -17.46 7.79
C HIS A 97 2.27 -16.37 7.00
N ARG A 98 2.46 -15.12 7.41
CA ARG A 98 1.88 -13.94 6.79
C ARG A 98 3.01 -13.03 6.34
N ALA A 99 3.11 -12.80 5.03
CA ALA A 99 4.14 -11.95 4.43
C ALA A 99 3.50 -10.85 3.59
N ARG A 100 3.69 -9.59 3.97
CA ARG A 100 3.14 -8.41 3.30
C ARG A 100 4.16 -7.78 2.35
N PHE A 101 3.69 -7.42 1.18
CA PHE A 101 4.45 -6.76 0.12
C PHE A 101 3.74 -5.49 -0.34
N TRP A 102 4.53 -4.49 -0.72
CA TRP A 102 4.05 -3.32 -1.45
C TRP A 102 4.17 -3.55 -2.96
N PRO A 103 3.48 -2.77 -3.81
CA PRO A 103 3.60 -2.91 -5.27
C PRO A 103 5.04 -2.72 -5.77
N SER A 104 5.86 -1.95 -5.03
CA SER A 104 7.30 -1.80 -5.30
C SER A 104 8.12 -3.07 -5.06
N ASP A 105 7.61 -4.02 -4.27
CA ASP A 105 8.26 -5.31 -3.98
C ASP A 105 7.80 -6.43 -4.94
N ALA A 106 7.23 -6.09 -6.11
CA ALA A 106 6.63 -7.05 -7.05
C ALA A 106 7.54 -8.25 -7.39
N VAL A 107 8.85 -8.04 -7.49
CA VAL A 107 9.83 -9.12 -7.73
C VAL A 107 9.88 -10.10 -6.55
N LYS A 108 10.07 -9.59 -5.32
CA LYS A 108 10.11 -10.42 -4.10
C LYS A 108 8.80 -11.17 -3.89
N LEU A 109 7.67 -10.50 -4.13
CA LEU A 109 6.35 -11.10 -4.07
C LEU A 109 6.24 -12.29 -5.04
N ARG A 110 6.66 -12.11 -6.29
CA ARG A 110 6.63 -13.15 -7.31
C ARG A 110 7.53 -14.33 -6.94
N ASP A 111 8.76 -14.06 -6.52
CA ASP A 111 9.73 -15.11 -6.15
C ASP A 111 9.18 -16.01 -5.04
N LEU A 112 8.56 -15.40 -4.01
CA LEU A 112 7.91 -16.16 -2.95
C LEU A 112 6.69 -16.93 -3.47
N PHE A 113 5.84 -16.26 -4.27
CA PHE A 113 4.62 -16.88 -4.81
C PHE A 113 4.90 -18.06 -5.74
N GLU A 114 6.01 -18.07 -6.48
CA GLU A 114 6.42 -19.21 -7.31
C GLU A 114 6.68 -20.48 -6.49
N ILE A 115 7.05 -20.33 -5.22
CA ILE A 115 7.23 -21.43 -4.26
C ILE A 115 5.89 -21.77 -3.59
N VAL A 116 5.30 -20.79 -2.88
CA VAL A 116 4.15 -21.06 -1.98
C VAL A 116 2.83 -21.17 -2.71
N GLY A 117 2.71 -20.64 -3.93
CA GLY A 117 1.48 -20.66 -4.71
C GLY A 117 1.02 -22.07 -5.11
N ARG A 118 1.88 -23.09 -4.98
CA ARG A 118 1.50 -24.49 -5.22
C ARG A 118 0.99 -25.20 -3.96
N VAL A 119 1.20 -24.60 -2.79
CA VAL A 119 0.82 -25.18 -1.50
C VAL A 119 -0.69 -25.05 -1.33
N PRO A 120 -1.38 -26.11 -0.88
CA PRO A 120 -2.78 -26.00 -0.50
C PRO A 120 -2.95 -24.96 0.63
N ASP A 121 -4.09 -24.27 0.65
CA ASP A 121 -4.38 -23.20 1.63
C ASP A 121 -3.43 -21.99 1.58
N CYS A 122 -2.75 -21.77 0.45
CA CYS A 122 -2.11 -20.48 0.18
C CYS A 122 -3.16 -19.44 -0.24
N GLU A 123 -3.32 -18.41 0.58
CA GLU A 123 -4.24 -17.29 0.33
C GLU A 123 -3.48 -16.04 -0.10
N VAL A 124 -4.15 -15.24 -0.94
CA VAL A 124 -3.67 -13.92 -1.38
C VAL A 124 -4.68 -12.90 -0.90
N LEU A 125 -4.22 -11.92 -0.14
CA LEU A 125 -5.06 -10.87 0.44
C LEU A 125 -4.62 -9.52 -0.09
N ILE A 126 -5.59 -8.63 -0.28
CA ILE A 126 -5.36 -7.23 -0.65
C ILE A 126 -5.76 -6.37 0.54
N ASP A 127 -4.83 -5.57 1.05
CA ASP A 127 -5.00 -4.81 2.30
C ASP A 127 -5.49 -5.67 3.47
N ASP A 128 -4.86 -6.85 3.61
CA ASP A 128 -5.20 -7.90 4.58
C ASP A 128 -6.64 -8.43 4.53
N ARG A 129 -7.37 -8.11 3.47
CA ARG A 129 -8.73 -8.60 3.25
C ARG A 129 -8.77 -9.60 2.10
N PRO A 130 -9.55 -10.69 2.23
CA PRO A 130 -9.80 -11.58 1.11
C PRO A 130 -10.62 -10.83 0.06
N VAL A 131 -10.19 -10.92 -1.20
CA VAL A 131 -10.92 -10.34 -2.34
C VAL A 131 -11.18 -11.41 -3.40
N PRO A 132 -12.28 -11.34 -4.16
CA PRO A 132 -12.54 -12.27 -5.25
C PRO A 132 -11.40 -12.25 -6.27
N TYR A 133 -10.99 -13.43 -6.74
CA TYR A 133 -9.95 -13.60 -7.76
C TYR A 133 -8.61 -12.94 -7.40
N ALA A 134 -8.27 -12.87 -6.10
CA ALA A 134 -7.01 -12.29 -5.64
C ALA A 134 -5.80 -12.90 -6.36
N ARG A 135 -5.79 -14.22 -6.51
CA ARG A 135 -4.69 -14.94 -7.17
C ARG A 135 -4.72 -14.78 -8.69
N GLU A 136 -5.89 -14.88 -9.30
CA GLU A 136 -6.06 -14.99 -10.75
C GLU A 136 -6.12 -13.65 -11.48
N LEU A 137 -6.37 -12.56 -10.76
CA LEU A 137 -6.48 -11.21 -11.34
C LEU A 137 -5.44 -10.25 -10.77
N TRP A 138 -5.34 -10.14 -9.45
CA TRP A 138 -4.50 -9.10 -8.84
C TRP A 138 -3.02 -9.36 -9.02
N LEU A 139 -2.57 -10.60 -8.79
CA LEU A 139 -1.17 -10.93 -9.02
C LEU A 139 -0.75 -10.70 -10.49
N PRO A 140 -1.54 -11.06 -11.54
CA PRO A 140 -1.31 -10.63 -12.93
C PRO A 140 -1.01 -9.17 -13.11
N LEU A 141 -1.82 -8.33 -12.49
CA LEU A 141 -1.67 -6.89 -12.57
C LEU A 141 -0.38 -6.42 -11.91
N VAL A 142 0.01 -7.02 -10.79
CA VAL A 142 1.26 -6.69 -10.10
C VAL A 142 2.48 -7.14 -10.90
N TRP A 143 2.43 -8.27 -11.62
CA TRP A 143 3.57 -8.70 -12.44
C TRP A 143 3.89 -7.75 -13.61
N PHE A 144 2.93 -6.95 -14.09
CA PHE A 144 3.21 -5.90 -15.07
C PHE A 144 4.10 -4.77 -14.53
N LEU A 145 4.25 -4.66 -13.21
CA LEU A 145 5.14 -3.69 -12.58
C LEU A 145 6.62 -4.14 -12.57
N ILE A 146 6.89 -5.40 -12.88
CA ILE A 146 8.26 -5.92 -12.93
C ILE A 146 8.93 -5.39 -14.20
N PRO A 147 10.01 -4.60 -14.08
CA PRO A 147 10.75 -4.13 -15.24
C PRO A 147 11.34 -5.32 -16.03
N ARG A 148 11.28 -5.24 -17.36
CA ARG A 148 11.85 -6.22 -18.28
C ARG A 148 13.35 -6.04 -18.46
#